data_AF-A0A2A5DZN5-F1
#
_entry.id   AF-A0A2A5DZN5-F1
#
_cell.length_a   1.000
_cell.length_b   1.000
_cell.length_c   1.000
_cell.angle_alpha   90.00
_cell.angle_beta   90.00
_cell.angle_gamma   90.00
#
_symmetry.space_group_name_H-M   'P 1'
#
loop_
_entity.id
_entity.type
_entity.pdbx_description
1 polymer ?
#
loop_
_entity_poly.entity_id
_entity_poly.type
_entity_poly.pdbx_seq_one_letter_code
_entity_poly.pdbx_strand_id
1 'polypeptide(L)'
;MWSPHQYRAEAKKKGLGDDTIATAIEQIEAVESGEPKLPAILSLNHLATRAKVPYQFLRSVVQRSKIDTYRKFSIRKRSGGRRFIHVPSPSLSHVQKWLNKYILQICSRSQLQLCVCTRRIHFFMCEQALRGAMTH
;
A
#
# COMPACT_ATOMS: atom_id res chain seq x y z
N MET A 1 8.54 7.78 8.98
CA MET A 1 7.61 7.36 10.05
C MET A 1 6.33 8.17 9.87
N TRP A 2 5.14 7.64 10.17
CA TRP A 2 3.92 8.46 10.20
C TRP A 2 4.01 9.47 11.35
N SER A 3 3.52 10.70 11.13
CA SER A 3 3.43 11.75 12.15
C SER A 3 2.15 12.55 11.94
N PRO A 4 1.18 12.49 12.88
CA PRO A 4 -0.06 13.28 12.81
C PRO A 4 0.20 14.78 12.71
N HIS A 5 1.24 15.27 13.39
CA HIS A 5 1.64 16.68 13.34
C HIS A 5 2.08 17.13 11.94
N GLN A 6 2.91 16.33 11.27
CA GLN A 6 3.36 16.64 9.91
C GLN A 6 2.19 16.61 8.92
N TYR A 7 1.29 15.64 9.06
CA TYR A 7 0.08 15.56 8.25
C TYR A 7 -0.84 16.76 8.43
N ARG A 8 -1.11 17.17 9.67
CA ARG A 8 -1.92 18.36 9.97
C ARG A 8 -1.32 19.63 9.36
N ALA A 9 -0.01 19.80 9.46
CA ALA A 9 0.69 20.95 8.88
C ALA A 9 0.58 20.98 7.35
N GLU A 10 0.77 19.83 6.67
CA GLU A 10 0.63 19.74 5.22
C GLU A 10 -0.82 19.90 4.74
N ALA A 11 -1.78 19.35 5.48
CA ALA A 11 -3.20 19.43 5.15
C ALA A 11 -3.73 20.87 5.27
N LYS A 12 -3.31 21.62 6.29
CA LYS A 12 -3.61 23.05 6.42
C LYS A 12 -3.03 23.88 5.27
N LYS A 13 -1.78 23.58 4.84
CA LYS A 13 -1.17 24.23 3.67
C LYS A 13 -1.96 24.00 2.38
N LYS A 14 -2.69 22.89 2.29
CA LYS A 14 -3.55 22.52 1.16
C LYS A 14 -4.97 23.09 1.28
N GLY A 15 -5.29 23.84 2.33
CA GLY A 15 -6.60 24.46 2.52
C GLY A 15 -7.71 23.49 2.95
N LEU A 16 -7.37 22.32 3.50
CA LEU A 16 -8.36 21.37 4.01
C LEU A 16 -8.99 21.87 5.32
N GLY A 17 -10.29 21.63 5.49
CA GLY A 17 -11.02 22.02 6.70
C GLY A 17 -10.55 21.23 7.93
N ASP A 18 -10.48 21.89 9.09
CA ASP A 18 -9.94 21.30 10.32
C ASP A 18 -10.68 20.01 10.74
N ASP A 19 -11.99 19.94 10.54
CA ASP A 19 -12.80 18.74 10.83
C ASP A 19 -12.36 17.54 10.00
N THR A 20 -12.11 17.75 8.69
CA THR A 20 -11.68 16.68 7.79
C THR A 20 -10.31 16.14 8.17
N ILE A 21 -9.42 17.01 8.66
CA ILE A 21 -8.08 16.64 9.11
C ILE A 21 -8.17 15.82 10.39
N ALA A 22 -9.01 16.25 11.34
CA ALA A 22 -9.21 15.53 12.60
C ALA A 22 -9.78 14.12 12.37
N THR A 23 -10.83 14.00 11.54
CA THR A 23 -11.41 12.69 11.19
C THR A 23 -10.39 11.79 10.50
N ALA A 24 -9.58 12.32 9.58
CA ALA A 24 -8.55 11.53 8.90
C ALA A 24 -7.48 11.01 9.87
N ILE A 25 -7.01 11.84 10.81
CA ILE A 25 -6.04 11.43 11.84
C ILE A 25 -6.64 10.33 12.72
N GLU A 26 -7.87 10.53 13.21
CA GLU A 26 -8.56 9.55 14.05
C GLU A 26 -8.70 8.19 13.35
N GLN A 27 -9.08 8.18 12.07
CA GLN A 27 -9.16 6.95 11.28
C GLN A 27 -7.81 6.25 11.14
N ILE A 28 -6.72 7.00 10.93
CA ILE A 28 -5.38 6.43 10.78
C ILE A 28 -4.89 5.86 12.12
N GLU A 29 -5.11 6.59 13.21
CA GLU A 29 -4.73 6.16 14.55
C GLU A 29 -5.52 4.92 14.98
N ALA A 30 -6.82 4.86 14.70
CA ALA A 30 -7.65 3.69 14.97
C ALA A 30 -7.12 2.41 14.27
N VAL A 31 -6.55 2.53 13.07
CA VAL A 31 -5.93 1.40 12.36
C VAL A 31 -4.58 1.01 12.98
N GLU A 32 -3.76 1.96 13.42
CA GLU A 32 -2.45 1.66 14.05
C GLU A 32 -2.57 1.15 15.50
N SER A 33 -3.57 1.62 16.24
CA SER A 33 -3.83 1.21 17.64
C SER A 33 -4.80 0.04 17.77
N GLY A 34 -5.49 -0.33 16.68
CA GLY A 34 -6.47 -1.39 16.67
C GLY A 34 -5.88 -2.80 16.81
N GLU A 35 -6.75 -3.75 17.16
CA GLU A 35 -6.50 -5.18 17.16
C GLU A 35 -7.22 -5.80 15.94
N PRO A 36 -6.51 -6.36 14.95
CA PRO A 36 -5.07 -6.59 14.92
C PRO A 36 -4.27 -5.36 14.44
N LYS A 37 -3.04 -5.23 14.97
CA LYS A 37 -2.16 -4.10 14.67
C LYS A 37 -1.72 -4.08 13.20
N LEU A 38 -2.26 -3.14 12.43
CA LEU A 38 -1.94 -2.96 11.00
C LEU A 38 -1.07 -1.70 10.81
N PRO A 39 -0.04 -1.75 9.93
CA PRO A 39 0.77 -0.57 9.65
C PRO A 39 -0.01 0.43 8.79
N ALA A 40 -0.05 1.71 9.19
CA ALA A 40 -0.60 2.76 8.34
C ALA A 40 0.31 3.02 7.12
N ILE A 41 -0.23 2.79 5.92
CA ILE A 41 0.44 3.05 4.64
C ILE A 41 -0.36 4.12 3.90
N LEU A 42 0.13 5.36 3.97
CA LEU A 42 -0.57 6.53 3.43
C LEU A 42 -0.05 6.97 2.05
N SER A 43 1.14 6.51 1.68
CA SER A 43 1.76 6.85 0.41
C SER A 43 2.66 5.71 -0.08
N LEU A 44 2.95 5.73 -1.38
CA LEU A 44 3.90 4.78 -1.95
C LEU A 44 5.31 4.95 -1.35
N ASN A 45 5.69 6.16 -0.93
CA ASN A 45 6.97 6.41 -0.25
C ASN A 45 7.00 5.81 1.18
N HIS A 46 5.86 5.80 1.89
CA HIS A 46 5.74 5.10 3.16
C HIS A 46 5.95 3.60 2.98
N LEU A 47 5.31 2.99 1.97
CA LEU A 47 5.54 1.58 1.65
C LEU A 47 7.02 1.31 1.31
N ALA A 48 7.62 2.17 0.49
CA ALA A 48 9.04 2.06 0.11
C ALA A 48 9.98 2.08 1.34
N THR A 49 9.75 3.03 2.25
CA THR A 49 10.53 3.17 3.48
C THR A 49 10.33 1.96 4.41
N ARG A 50 9.10 1.50 4.59
CA ARG A 50 8.77 0.35 5.46
C ARG A 50 9.31 -0.97 4.93
N ALA A 51 9.17 -1.19 3.63
CA ALA A 51 9.69 -2.38 2.93
C ALA A 51 11.19 -2.26 2.61
N LYS A 52 11.86 -1.15 2.96
CA LYS A 52 13.28 -0.90 2.66
C LYS A 52 13.65 -1.11 1.19
N VAL A 53 12.79 -0.63 0.28
CA VAL A 53 12.99 -0.71 -1.17
C VAL A 53 13.01 0.71 -1.77
N PRO A 54 13.83 0.99 -2.80
CA PRO A 54 13.89 2.32 -3.40
C PRO A 54 12.52 2.79 -3.92
N TYR A 55 12.15 4.03 -3.60
CA TYR A 55 10.90 4.63 -4.05
C TYR A 55 10.78 4.64 -5.58
N GLN A 56 11.84 5.01 -6.30
CA GLN A 56 11.86 5.03 -7.77
C GLN A 56 11.58 3.65 -8.37
N PHE A 57 12.12 2.58 -7.77
CA PHE A 57 11.82 1.21 -8.19
C PHE A 57 10.32 0.92 -8.03
N LEU A 58 9.77 1.14 -6.84
CA LEU A 58 8.34 0.92 -6.59
C LEU A 58 7.45 1.77 -7.49
N ARG A 59 7.83 3.03 -7.73
CA ARG A 59 7.13 3.92 -8.65
C ARG A 59 7.12 3.36 -10.08
N SER A 60 8.25 2.87 -10.58
CA SER A 60 8.34 2.25 -11.90
C SER A 60 7.52 0.96 -12.02
N VAL A 61 7.40 0.19 -10.93
CA VAL A 61 6.56 -1.01 -10.87
C VAL A 61 5.09 -0.63 -10.96
N VAL A 62 4.64 0.34 -10.16
CA VAL A 62 3.23 0.80 -10.15
C VAL A 62 2.85 1.46 -11.47
N GLN A 63 3.74 2.26 -12.05
CA GLN A 63 3.54 2.87 -13.37
C GLN A 63 3.62 1.86 -14.53
N ARG A 64 3.97 0.60 -14.25
CA ARG A 64 4.20 -0.45 -15.26
C ARG A 64 5.23 -0.06 -16.32
N SER A 65 6.11 0.89 -16.02
CA SER A 65 7.16 1.35 -16.94
C SER A 65 8.37 0.41 -16.94
N LYS A 66 8.52 -0.42 -15.89
CA LYS A 66 9.59 -1.41 -15.81
C LYS A 66 9.14 -2.76 -16.38
N ILE A 67 9.73 -3.12 -17.53
CA ILE A 67 9.36 -4.31 -18.31
C ILE A 67 9.81 -5.63 -17.62
N ASP A 68 10.89 -5.61 -16.83
CA ASP A 68 11.51 -6.81 -16.24
C ASP A 68 11.28 -7.00 -14.73
N THR A 69 10.07 -6.72 -14.25
CA THR A 69 9.73 -6.95 -12.83
C THR A 69 9.61 -8.43 -12.46
N TYR A 70 9.31 -9.28 -13.45
CA TYR A 70 9.24 -10.74 -13.33
C TYR A 70 10.15 -11.40 -14.37
N ARG A 71 11.11 -12.20 -13.90
CA ARG A 71 11.93 -13.06 -14.74
C ARG A 71 11.11 -14.26 -15.19
N LYS A 72 11.08 -14.50 -16.50
CA LYS A 72 10.44 -15.66 -17.09
C LYS A 72 11.49 -16.71 -17.43
N PHE A 73 11.25 -17.94 -17.03
CA PHE A 73 12.03 -19.09 -17.52
C PHE A 73 11.10 -20.28 -17.73
N SER A 74 11.57 -21.31 -18.41
CA SER A 74 10.74 -22.49 -18.66
C SER A 74 11.45 -23.79 -18.37
N ILE A 75 10.68 -24.75 -17.86
CA ILE A 75 11.12 -26.09 -17.50
C ILE A 75 10.35 -27.10 -18.35
N ARG A 76 11.01 -28.18 -18.79
CA ARG A 76 10.37 -29.26 -19.54
C ARG A 76 9.43 -30.07 -18.63
N LYS A 77 8.24 -30.41 -19.13
CA LYS A 77 7.30 -31.32 -18.44
C LYS A 77 7.69 -32.77 -18.69
N ARG A 78 7.37 -33.66 -17.74
CA ARG A 78 7.50 -35.12 -17.91
C ARG A 78 6.58 -35.65 -19.03
N SER A 79 5.38 -35.07 -19.16
CA SER A 79 4.36 -35.44 -20.16
C SER A 79 4.57 -34.81 -21.54
N GLY A 80 5.74 -34.22 -21.81
CA GLY A 80 5.94 -33.38 -22.99
C GLY A 80 5.44 -31.93 -22.83
N GLY A 81 6.04 -31.02 -23.60
CA GLY A 81 5.82 -29.56 -23.51
C GLY A 81 6.68 -28.85 -22.46
N ARG A 82 6.41 -27.54 -22.27
CA ARG A 82 7.14 -26.66 -21.33
C ARG A 82 6.17 -26.02 -20.32
N ARG A 83 6.63 -25.80 -19.08
CA ARG A 83 5.98 -24.90 -18.11
C ARG A 83 6.76 -23.60 -18.09
N PHE A 84 6.08 -22.47 -18.29
CA PHE A 84 6.67 -21.15 -18.07
C PHE A 84 6.45 -20.74 -16.61
N ILE A 85 7.52 -20.33 -15.95
CA ILE A 85 7.54 -19.88 -14.56
C ILE A 85 7.95 -18.42 -14.56
N HIS A 86 7.17 -17.62 -13.83
CA HIS A 86 7.40 -16.20 -13.64
C HIS A 86 7.86 -15.98 -12.20
N VAL A 87 9.09 -15.50 -12.01
CA VAL A 87 9.64 -15.23 -10.68
C VAL A 87 9.83 -13.73 -10.52
N PRO A 88 9.27 -13.10 -9.47
CA PRO A 88 9.47 -11.68 -9.22
C PRO A 88 10.95 -11.39 -8.98
N SER A 89 11.42 -10.22 -9.41
CA SER A 89 12.74 -9.71 -9.04
C SER A 89 12.93 -9.70 -7.51
N PRO A 90 14.16 -9.83 -6.98
CA PRO A 90 14.39 -9.90 -5.53
C PRO A 90 13.77 -8.74 -4.76
N SER A 91 13.89 -7.51 -5.28
CA SER A 91 13.28 -6.31 -4.68
C SER A 91 11.75 -6.37 -4.67
N LEU A 92 11.12 -6.85 -5.75
CA LEU A 92 9.67 -7.02 -5.79
C LEU A 92 9.20 -8.13 -4.85
N SER A 93 9.91 -9.25 -4.82
CA SER A 93 9.64 -10.36 -3.91
C SER A 93 9.72 -9.91 -2.44
N HIS A 94 10.69 -9.05 -2.10
CA HIS A 94 10.83 -8.49 -0.77
C HIS A 94 9.58 -7.69 -0.35
N VAL A 95 9.11 -6.79 -1.22
CA VAL A 95 7.89 -5.99 -0.97
C VAL A 95 6.67 -6.89 -0.82
N GLN A 96 6.51 -7.89 -1.69
CA GLN A 96 5.39 -8.83 -1.63
C GLN A 96 5.39 -9.64 -0.33
N LYS A 97 6.55 -10.12 0.10
CA LYS A 97 6.71 -10.83 1.38
C LYS A 97 6.41 -9.93 2.57
N TRP A 98 6.84 -8.67 2.51
CA TRP A 98 6.54 -7.68 3.52
C TRP A 98 5.02 -7.45 3.63
N LEU A 99 4.34 -7.19 2.52
CA LEU A 99 2.88 -7.03 2.48
C LEU A 99 2.16 -8.28 3.01
N ASN A 100 2.63 -9.46 2.61
CA ASN A 100 2.03 -10.71 3.07
C ASN A 100 2.16 -10.87 4.59
N LYS A 101 3.36 -10.63 5.14
CA LYS A 101 3.66 -10.79 6.56
C LYS A 101 2.93 -9.79 7.45
N TYR A 102 2.90 -8.51 7.05
CA TYR A 102 2.41 -7.42 7.90
C TYR A 102 0.98 -6.98 7.62
N ILE A 103 0.33 -7.53 6.58
CA ILE A 103 -1.05 -7.15 6.22
C ILE A 103 -1.87 -8.39 5.93
N LEU A 104 -1.53 -9.15 4.88
CA LEU A 104 -2.43 -10.21 4.37
C LEU A 104 -2.62 -11.34 5.36
N GLN A 105 -1.55 -11.84 5.99
CA GLN A 105 -1.64 -12.91 6.99
C GLN A 105 -2.41 -12.49 8.23
N ILE A 106 -2.34 -11.20 8.59
CA ILE A 106 -3.03 -10.65 9.74
C ILE A 106 -4.54 -10.58 9.43
N CYS A 107 -4.89 -10.00 8.28
CA CYS A 107 -6.27 -9.87 7.81
C CYS A 107 -6.95 -11.23 7.60
N SER A 108 -6.24 -12.21 7.02
CA SER A 108 -6.78 -13.56 6.82
C SER A 108 -7.03 -14.30 8.13
N ARG A 109 -6.28 -13.97 9.20
CA ARG A 109 -6.41 -14.63 10.50
C ARG A 109 -7.53 -14.02 11.34
N SER A 110 -7.77 -12.73 11.21
CA SER A 110 -8.93 -12.04 11.80
C SER A 110 -10.28 -12.44 11.20
N GLN A 111 -10.33 -13.19 10.09
CA GLN A 111 -11.59 -13.68 9.52
C GLN A 111 -12.35 -14.69 10.40
N LEU A 112 -11.79 -15.15 11.53
CA LEU A 112 -12.53 -15.98 12.51
C LEU A 112 -13.19 -15.18 13.65
N GLN A 113 -12.97 -13.86 13.76
CA GLN A 113 -13.73 -13.01 14.69
C GLN A 113 -14.12 -11.71 13.97
N LEU A 114 -15.38 -11.65 13.57
CA LEU A 114 -16.12 -10.45 13.14
C LEU A 114 -15.31 -9.48 12.27
N CYS A 115 -15.48 -9.65 10.96
CA CYS A 115 -15.35 -8.58 10.00
C CYS A 115 -16.32 -7.44 10.38
N VAL A 116 -15.91 -6.52 11.25
CA VAL A 116 -16.51 -5.18 11.38
C VAL A 116 -15.97 -4.34 10.23
N CYS A 117 -16.14 -4.83 9.01
CA CYS A 117 -16.07 -4.04 7.79
C CYS A 117 -17.50 -3.67 7.36
N THR A 118 -18.38 -3.43 8.34
CA THR A 118 -19.74 -2.99 8.10
C THR A 118 -19.85 -1.53 8.55
N ARG A 119 -20.01 -0.67 7.54
CA ARG A 119 -20.17 0.79 7.53
C ARG A 119 -18.86 1.60 7.59
N ARG A 120 -18.56 2.16 6.42
CA ARG A 120 -17.72 3.34 6.16
C ARG A 120 -16.26 3.06 5.75
N ILE A 121 -16.11 2.22 4.73
CA ILE A 121 -14.96 2.31 3.82
C ILE A 121 -15.10 3.61 3.01
N HIS A 122 -14.66 4.72 3.60
CA HIS A 122 -14.28 5.93 2.84
C HIS A 122 -12.77 5.84 2.57
N PHE A 123 -12.34 4.71 1.99
CA PHE A 123 -10.95 4.47 1.63
C PHE A 123 -10.85 4.42 0.10
N PHE A 124 -11.17 5.54 -0.55
CA PHE A 124 -10.73 5.88 -1.90
C PHE A 124 -11.04 7.37 -2.11
N MET A 125 -10.08 8.13 -2.65
CA MET A 125 -10.19 9.54 -3.08
C MET A 125 -9.70 10.68 -2.18
N CYS A 126 -8.63 10.51 -1.40
CA CYS A 126 -7.86 11.68 -0.91
C CYS A 126 -6.56 11.95 -1.72
N GLU A 127 -6.19 11.08 -2.68
CA GLU A 127 -5.05 11.33 -3.59
C GLU A 127 -5.46 11.95 -4.94
N GLN A 128 -6.77 11.94 -5.28
CA GLN A 128 -7.27 12.55 -6.53
C GLN A 128 -7.74 14.00 -6.37
N ALA A 129 -8.01 14.47 -5.15
CA ALA A 129 -8.45 15.85 -4.91
C ALA A 129 -7.33 16.90 -5.06
N LEU A 130 -6.06 16.49 -5.15
CA LEU A 130 -4.91 17.41 -5.24
C LEU A 130 -4.28 17.49 -6.64
N ARG A 131 -4.84 16.82 -7.65
CA ARG A 131 -4.37 16.90 -9.05
C ARG A 131 -5.33 17.64 -9.99
N GLY A 132 -6.47 18.12 -9.50
CA GLY A 132 -7.53 18.74 -10.34
C GLY A 132 -7.71 20.26 -10.23
N ALA A 133 -6.95 20.97 -9.42
CA ALA A 133 -7.16 22.41 -9.16
C ALA A 133 -6.15 23.35 -9.86
N MET A 134 -5.49 22.89 -10.93
CA MET A 134 -4.61 23.74 -11.76
C MET A 134 -4.68 23.32 -13.24
N THR A 135 -5.86 23.50 -13.84
CA THR A 135 -6.00 23.68 -15.29
C THR A 135 -7.29 24.46 -15.54
N HIS A 136 -7.11 25.65 -16.12
CA HIS A 136 -8.08 26.68 -16.50
C HIS A 136 -8.57 27.61 -15.38
#